data_AF-A0A9W9Z828-F1
#
_entry.id   AF-A0A9W9Z828-F1
#
_cell.length_a   1.000
_cell.length_b   1.000
_cell.length_c   1.000
_cell.angle_alpha   90.00
_cell.angle_beta   90.00
_cell.angle_gamma   90.00
#
_symmetry.space_group_name_H-M   'P 1'
#
loop_
_entity.id
_entity.type
_entity.pdbx_description
1 polymer ?
#
loop_
_entity_poly.entity_id
_entity_poly.type
_entity_poly.pdbx_seq_one_letter_code
_entity_poly.pdbx_strand_id
1 'polypeptide(L)'
;MTIINTTEDQYYNDDKVLGGVLAKLINKEIKALVSAGCKHIQVDEPLLVRFPEKALEYGIDQLTACFDGVTSADVVKTVHLCCGYPYYLDEEGYKKADKDAYLRVADKLDAAGFDQISIEDAHRHNDLSLFEHFKKTKIVLGVVKVASSQMESV
;
A
#
# COMPACT_ATOMS: atom_id res chain seq x y z
N MET A 1 -2.59 5.09 -6.61
CA MET A 1 -4.03 5.47 -6.60
C MET A 1 -4.33 6.50 -5.52
N THR A 2 -3.55 6.60 -4.45
CA THR A 2 -3.78 7.55 -3.36
C THR A 2 -3.76 8.98 -3.84
N ILE A 3 -2.69 9.40 -4.54
CA ILE A 3 -2.56 10.77 -5.05
C ILE A 3 -3.80 11.17 -5.86
N ILE A 4 -4.17 10.39 -6.88
CA ILE A 4 -5.31 10.69 -7.75
C ILE A 4 -6.65 10.80 -7.03
N ASN A 5 -6.84 10.11 -5.90
CA ASN A 5 -8.07 10.17 -5.10
C ASN A 5 -7.99 11.21 -3.96
N THR A 6 -6.90 11.97 -3.89
CA THR A 6 -6.69 13.06 -2.93
C THR A 6 -6.42 14.40 -3.62
N THR A 7 -6.55 14.42 -4.95
CA THR A 7 -6.38 15.58 -5.80
C THR A 7 -7.48 15.62 -6.83
N GLU A 8 -7.79 16.80 -7.34
CA GLU A 8 -8.71 16.97 -8.46
C GLU A 8 -7.95 16.88 -9.79
N ASP A 9 -8.32 15.96 -10.68
CA ASP A 9 -7.80 15.91 -12.04
C ASP A 9 -8.60 16.85 -12.95
N GLN A 10 -7.91 17.83 -13.53
CA GLN A 10 -8.49 18.83 -14.45
C GLN A 10 -7.93 18.71 -15.87
N TYR A 11 -7.14 17.66 -16.16
CA TYR A 11 -6.46 17.51 -17.45
C TYR A 11 -6.63 16.13 -18.07
N TYR A 12 -6.28 15.05 -17.36
CA TYR A 12 -6.25 13.71 -17.96
C TYR A 12 -7.67 13.13 -18.09
N ASN A 13 -8.54 13.42 -17.12
CA ASN A 13 -9.91 12.90 -17.02
C ASN A 13 -9.96 11.35 -17.08
N ASP A 14 -8.88 10.69 -16.66
CA ASP A 14 -8.71 9.24 -16.67
C ASP A 14 -7.71 8.83 -15.58
N ASP A 15 -8.25 8.22 -14.51
CA ASP A 15 -7.49 7.72 -13.36
C ASP A 15 -6.32 6.80 -13.75
N LYS A 16 -6.52 5.95 -14.76
CA LYS A 16 -5.53 4.95 -15.17
C LYS A 16 -4.39 5.63 -15.93
N VAL A 17 -4.71 6.62 -16.76
CA VAL A 17 -3.68 7.43 -17.44
C VAL A 17 -2.90 8.27 -16.43
N LEU A 18 -3.59 9.04 -15.57
CA LEU A 18 -2.94 9.89 -14.57
C LEU A 18 -2.10 9.05 -13.59
N GLY A 19 -2.62 7.92 -13.10
CA GLY A 19 -1.91 7.00 -12.22
C GLY A 19 -0.62 6.46 -12.86
N GLY A 20 -0.66 6.13 -14.16
CA GLY A 20 0.53 5.69 -14.90
C GLY A 20 1.58 6.80 -15.08
N VAL A 21 1.16 8.06 -15.23
CA VAL A 21 2.07 9.21 -15.27
C VAL A 21 2.73 9.42 -13.90
N LEU A 22 1.93 9.40 -12.83
CA LEU A 22 2.43 9.57 -11.46
C LEU A 22 3.40 8.46 -11.05
N ALA A 23 3.14 7.21 -11.43
CA ALA A 23 4.06 6.09 -11.16
C ALA A 23 5.47 6.34 -11.73
N LYS A 24 5.56 6.88 -12.94
CA LYS A 24 6.85 7.25 -13.57
C LYS A 24 7.55 8.39 -12.83
N LEU A 25 6.79 9.36 -12.32
CA LEU A 25 7.35 10.47 -11.52
C LEU A 25 7.86 9.96 -10.18
N ILE A 26 7.09 9.12 -9.48
CA ILE A 26 7.51 8.49 -8.22
C ILE A 26 8.74 7.61 -8.44
N ASN A 27 8.83 6.87 -9.55
CA ASN A 27 10.00 6.08 -9.89
C ASN A 27 11.28 6.91 -9.99
N LYS A 28 11.20 8.12 -10.56
CA LYS A 28 12.34 9.04 -10.61
C LYS A 28 12.80 9.42 -9.21
N GLU A 29 11.88 9.74 -8.30
CA GLU A 29 12.20 10.08 -6.91
C GLU A 29 12.76 8.89 -6.14
N ILE A 30 12.21 7.69 -6.34
CA ILE A 30 12.73 6.45 -5.74
C ILE A 30 14.17 6.21 -6.18
N LYS A 31 14.48 6.36 -7.47
CA LYS A 31 15.87 6.23 -7.97
C LYS A 31 16.80 7.28 -7.39
N ALA A 32 16.31 8.50 -7.16
CA ALA A 32 17.06 9.56 -6.49
C ALA A 32 17.35 9.19 -5.01
N LEU A 33 16.37 8.66 -4.28
CA LEU A 33 16.56 8.15 -2.92
C LEU A 33 17.58 7.01 -2.87
N VAL A 34 17.51 6.06 -3.80
CA VAL A 34 18.50 4.97 -3.92
C VAL A 34 19.90 5.56 -4.17
N SER A 35 20.02 6.52 -5.09
CA SER A 35 21.30 7.17 -5.40
C SER A 35 21.87 7.96 -4.21
N ALA A 36 21.00 8.48 -3.34
CA ALA A 36 21.36 9.13 -2.09
C ALA A 36 21.73 8.15 -0.96
N GLY A 37 21.61 6.83 -1.19
CA GLY A 37 21.98 5.79 -0.24
C GLY A 37 20.83 5.27 0.62
N CYS A 38 19.57 5.60 0.32
CA CYS A 38 18.42 5.03 1.01
C CYS A 38 18.29 3.53 0.73
N LYS A 39 18.26 2.72 1.79
CA LYS A 39 18.16 1.25 1.72
C LYS A 39 16.76 0.71 1.98
N HIS A 40 15.89 1.50 2.58
CA HIS A 40 14.49 1.14 2.82
C HIS A 40 13.63 2.23 2.20
N ILE A 41 12.82 1.85 1.21
CA ILE A 41 11.96 2.79 0.52
C ILE A 41 10.55 2.22 0.57
N GLN A 42 9.65 2.98 1.19
CA GLN A 42 8.25 2.63 1.31
C GLN A 42 7.38 3.54 0.43
N VAL A 43 6.45 2.95 -0.31
CA VAL A 43 5.37 3.68 -0.98
C VAL A 43 4.06 3.40 -0.27
N ASP A 44 3.41 4.46 0.22
CA ASP A 44 2.14 4.36 0.94
C ASP A 44 0.98 4.44 -0.05
N GLU A 45 0.18 3.39 -0.10
CA GLU A 45 -0.92 3.25 -1.07
C GLU A 45 -2.23 2.82 -0.39
N PRO A 46 -2.71 3.58 0.62
CA PRO A 46 -3.89 3.22 1.43
C PRO A 46 -5.20 3.10 0.65
N LEU A 47 -5.32 3.79 -0.49
CA LEU A 47 -6.55 3.74 -1.29
C LEU A 47 -6.66 2.46 -2.14
N LEU A 48 -5.56 1.72 -2.32
CA LEU A 48 -5.53 0.50 -3.12
C LEU A 48 -6.52 -0.54 -2.58
N VAL A 49 -6.49 -0.79 -1.28
CA VAL A 49 -7.38 -1.77 -0.65
C VAL A 49 -8.80 -1.23 -0.41
N ARG A 50 -9.03 0.08 -0.55
CA ARG A 50 -10.38 0.65 -0.60
C ARG A 50 -11.08 0.42 -1.94
N PHE A 51 -10.31 0.19 -3.01
CA PHE A 51 -10.84 -0.07 -4.34
C PHE A 51 -10.20 -1.32 -4.97
N PRO A 52 -10.47 -2.54 -4.45
CA PRO A 52 -9.81 -3.77 -4.90
C PRO A 52 -9.93 -4.04 -6.40
N GLU A 53 -11.07 -3.73 -7.01
CA GLU A 53 -11.27 -3.92 -8.46
C GLU A 53 -10.31 -3.05 -9.29
N LYS A 54 -10.22 -1.74 -8.98
CA LYS A 54 -9.26 -0.83 -9.63
C LYS A 54 -7.81 -1.24 -9.32
N ALA A 55 -7.54 -1.71 -8.10
CA ALA A 55 -6.22 -2.21 -7.71
C ALA A 55 -5.78 -3.41 -8.57
N LEU A 56 -6.68 -4.36 -8.79
CA LEU A 56 -6.45 -5.53 -9.64
C LEU A 56 -6.34 -5.13 -11.12
N GLU A 57 -7.16 -4.20 -11.59
CA GLU A 57 -7.20 -3.79 -13.00
C GLU A 57 -5.94 -3.01 -13.42
N TYR A 58 -5.42 -2.13 -12.56
CA TYR A 58 -4.26 -1.29 -12.89
C TYR A 58 -3.42 -0.84 -11.69
N GLY A 59 -4.00 -0.73 -10.49
CA GLY A 59 -3.34 -0.09 -9.35
C GLY A 59 -2.06 -0.78 -8.90
N ILE A 60 -2.07 -2.12 -8.82
CA ILE A 60 -0.89 -2.90 -8.43
C ILE A 60 0.22 -2.78 -9.48
N ASP A 61 -0.12 -2.82 -10.76
CA ASP A 61 0.89 -2.72 -11.84
C ASP A 61 1.54 -1.33 -11.87
N GLN A 62 0.75 -0.27 -11.62
CA GLN A 62 1.27 1.09 -11.45
C GLN A 62 2.14 1.23 -10.20
N LEU A 63 1.76 0.58 -9.09
CA LEU A 63 2.55 0.59 -7.86
C LEU A 63 3.88 -0.15 -8.05
N THR A 64 3.88 -1.26 -8.77
CA THR A 64 5.12 -1.96 -9.18
C THR A 64 6.00 -1.07 -10.03
N ALA A 65 5.41 -0.33 -10.98
CA ALA A 65 6.15 0.56 -11.87
C ALA A 65 6.90 1.69 -11.13
N CYS A 66 6.46 2.06 -9.91
CA CYS A 66 7.22 2.98 -9.04
C CYS A 66 8.62 2.44 -8.75
N PHE A 67 8.85 1.13 -8.73
CA PHE A 67 10.15 0.52 -8.44
C PHE A 67 10.90 0.02 -9.69
N ASP A 68 10.40 0.30 -10.90
CA ASP A 68 11.02 -0.17 -12.14
C ASP A 68 12.49 0.28 -12.27
N GLY A 69 13.37 -0.69 -12.55
CA GLY A 69 14.81 -0.45 -12.70
C GLY A 69 15.56 -0.22 -11.39
N VAL A 70 14.92 -0.39 -10.23
CA VAL A 70 15.61 -0.49 -8.94
C VAL A 70 16.13 -1.92 -8.78
N THR A 71 17.39 -2.14 -9.16
CA THR A 71 18.03 -3.48 -9.19
C THR A 71 19.01 -3.71 -8.03
N SER A 72 19.25 -2.70 -7.20
CA SER A 72 20.17 -2.79 -6.07
C SER A 72 19.63 -3.79 -5.03
N ALA A 73 20.36 -4.88 -4.81
CA ALA A 73 19.93 -5.95 -3.91
C ALA A 73 19.90 -5.56 -2.43
N ASP A 74 20.55 -4.44 -2.07
CA ASP A 74 20.56 -3.89 -0.71
C ASP A 74 19.41 -2.90 -0.43
N VAL A 75 18.57 -2.63 -1.44
CA VAL A 75 17.37 -1.80 -1.29
C VAL A 75 16.16 -2.68 -1.06
N VAL A 76 15.48 -2.48 0.08
CA VAL A 76 14.22 -3.12 0.43
C VAL A 76 13.06 -2.26 -0.06
N LYS A 77 12.24 -2.83 -0.95
CA LYS A 77 11.04 -2.22 -1.52
C LYS A 77 9.83 -2.59 -0.67
N THR A 78 9.27 -1.60 0.02
CA THR A 78 8.10 -1.78 0.88
C THR A 78 6.89 -1.07 0.28
N VAL A 79 5.72 -1.68 0.38
CA VAL A 79 4.44 -0.99 0.16
C VAL A 79 3.60 -1.04 1.42
N HIS A 80 3.04 0.09 1.81
CA HIS A 80 2.13 0.18 2.95
C HIS A 80 0.70 0.32 2.49
N LEU A 81 -0.15 -0.59 2.97
CA LEU A 81 -1.56 -0.67 2.66
C LEU A 81 -2.31 -0.61 3.99
N CYS A 82 -2.96 0.52 4.30
CA CYS A 82 -3.86 0.60 5.45
C CYS A 82 -5.32 0.60 5.01
N CYS A 83 -6.22 0.33 5.95
CA CYS A 83 -7.65 0.30 5.67
C CYS A 83 -8.32 1.68 5.91
N GLY A 84 -7.53 2.73 6.13
CA GLY A 84 -7.97 4.09 6.35
C GLY A 84 -7.77 4.60 7.77
N TYR A 85 -7.62 5.91 7.89
CA TYR A 85 -7.33 6.63 9.12
C TYR A 85 -8.54 7.49 9.52
N PRO A 86 -8.99 7.44 10.79
CA PRO A 86 -10.13 8.23 11.25
C PRO A 86 -9.83 9.73 11.26
N TYR A 87 -10.86 10.55 11.40
CA TYR A 87 -10.73 12.01 11.44
C TYR A 87 -10.17 12.52 12.77
N TYR A 88 -10.39 11.77 13.86
CA TYR A 88 -9.88 12.09 15.19
C TYR A 88 -9.61 10.81 15.99
N LEU A 89 -8.85 10.94 17.08
CA LEU A 89 -8.49 9.83 17.98
C LEU A 89 -9.74 9.25 18.65
N ASP A 90 -9.83 7.92 18.76
CA ASP A 90 -10.98 7.22 19.37
C ASP A 90 -12.33 7.41 18.63
N GLU A 91 -12.30 7.76 17.34
CA GLU A 91 -13.51 7.77 16.52
C GLU A 91 -14.08 6.34 16.37
N GLU A 92 -15.32 6.15 16.85
CA GLU A 92 -16.07 4.92 16.64
C GLU A 92 -16.83 4.93 15.31
N GLY A 93 -16.97 3.76 14.68
CA GLY A 93 -17.79 3.62 13.48
C GLY A 93 -17.17 4.14 12.17
N TYR A 94 -15.91 4.59 12.18
CA TYR A 94 -15.21 5.00 10.96
C TYR A 94 -15.17 3.86 9.93
N LYS A 95 -15.66 4.14 8.71
CA LYS A 95 -15.71 3.15 7.63
C LYS A 95 -14.31 2.92 7.02
N LYS A 96 -13.67 1.86 7.49
CA LYS A 96 -12.45 1.28 6.90
C LYS A 96 -12.75 0.57 5.58
N ALA A 97 -11.71 0.13 4.86
CA ALA A 97 -11.84 -0.78 3.71
C ALA A 97 -12.65 -2.04 4.07
N ASP A 98 -13.12 -2.80 3.08
CA ASP A 98 -13.87 -4.05 3.32
C ASP A 98 -12.98 -5.12 3.99
N LYS A 99 -13.58 -6.05 4.76
CA LYS A 99 -12.83 -7.05 5.56
C LYS A 99 -12.03 -8.03 4.71
N ASP A 100 -12.54 -8.36 3.54
CA ASP A 100 -11.93 -9.25 2.56
C ASP A 100 -11.01 -8.49 1.58
N ALA A 101 -10.83 -7.18 1.73
CA ALA A 101 -10.09 -6.37 0.77
C ALA A 101 -8.65 -6.84 0.54
N TYR A 102 -7.90 -7.15 1.61
CA TYR A 102 -6.56 -7.70 1.47
C TYR A 102 -6.57 -9.06 0.78
N LEU A 103 -7.50 -9.94 1.15
CA LEU A 103 -7.60 -11.28 0.58
C LEU A 103 -7.81 -11.22 -0.93
N ARG A 104 -8.67 -10.30 -1.40
CA ARG A 104 -8.97 -10.10 -2.82
C ARG A 104 -7.75 -9.69 -3.66
N VAL A 105 -6.76 -9.05 -3.06
CA VAL A 105 -5.57 -8.55 -3.77
C VAL A 105 -4.28 -9.31 -3.43
N ALA A 106 -4.31 -10.21 -2.44
CA ALA A 106 -3.13 -10.84 -1.86
C ALA A 106 -2.26 -11.56 -2.90
N ASP A 107 -2.85 -12.40 -3.74
CA ASP A 107 -2.10 -13.16 -4.74
C ASP A 107 -1.39 -12.27 -5.77
N LYS A 108 -2.07 -11.19 -6.23
CA LYS A 108 -1.45 -10.25 -7.18
C LYS A 108 -0.35 -9.41 -6.51
N LEU A 109 -0.54 -9.03 -5.25
CA LEU A 109 0.49 -8.34 -4.47
C LEU A 109 1.72 -9.23 -4.20
N ASP A 110 1.54 -10.50 -3.83
CA ASP A 110 2.66 -11.43 -3.61
C ASP A 110 3.45 -11.69 -4.90
N ALA A 111 2.77 -11.67 -6.05
CA ALA A 111 3.39 -11.80 -7.36
C ALA A 111 4.08 -10.51 -7.85
N ALA A 112 3.83 -9.36 -7.24
CA ALA A 112 4.25 -8.04 -7.74
C ALA A 112 5.74 -7.73 -7.54
N GLY A 113 6.48 -8.53 -6.77
CA GLY A 113 7.94 -8.38 -6.62
C GLY A 113 8.39 -7.32 -5.60
N PHE A 114 7.52 -6.99 -4.64
CA PHE A 114 7.87 -6.23 -3.44
C PHE A 114 8.61 -7.13 -2.43
N ASP A 115 9.50 -6.55 -1.64
CA ASP A 115 10.20 -7.30 -0.58
C ASP A 115 9.35 -7.37 0.68
N GLN A 116 8.58 -6.31 0.94
CA GLN A 116 7.72 -6.18 2.10
C GLN A 116 6.37 -5.56 1.76
N ILE A 117 5.31 -6.06 2.40
CA ILE A 117 3.99 -5.43 2.39
C ILE A 117 3.60 -5.18 3.85
N SER A 118 3.40 -3.91 4.20
CA SER A 118 2.89 -3.49 5.50
C SER A 118 1.37 -3.42 5.47
N ILE A 119 0.71 -4.17 6.36
CA ILE A 119 -0.76 -4.22 6.45
C ILE A 119 -1.25 -3.85 7.85
N GLU A 120 -2.45 -3.29 7.90
CA GLU A 120 -3.16 -3.01 9.15
C GLU A 120 -3.88 -4.26 9.69
N ASP A 121 -3.63 -4.64 10.95
CA ASP A 121 -4.29 -5.77 11.59
C ASP A 121 -4.94 -5.44 12.94
N ALA A 122 -4.30 -4.66 13.81
CA ALA A 122 -4.80 -4.37 15.16
C ALA A 122 -6.21 -3.75 15.21
N HIS A 123 -6.64 -3.10 14.13
CA HIS A 123 -7.96 -2.50 13.93
C HIS A 123 -8.89 -3.29 12.97
N ARG A 124 -8.38 -4.34 12.33
CA ARG A 124 -9.07 -5.10 11.28
C ARG A 124 -9.35 -6.53 11.69
N HIS A 125 -8.43 -7.14 12.45
CA HIS A 125 -8.42 -8.54 12.84
C HIS A 125 -8.56 -9.43 11.60
N ASN A 126 -7.54 -9.44 10.74
CA ASN A 126 -7.59 -10.19 9.49
C ASN A 126 -7.67 -11.69 9.76
N ASP A 127 -8.33 -12.42 8.85
CA ASP A 127 -8.32 -13.89 8.87
C ASP A 127 -6.89 -14.38 8.62
N LEU A 128 -6.40 -15.32 9.45
CA LEU A 128 -5.04 -15.84 9.35
C LEU A 128 -4.77 -16.56 8.01
N SER A 129 -5.81 -17.07 7.35
CA SER A 129 -5.69 -17.64 6.00
C SER A 129 -5.16 -16.64 4.98
N LEU A 130 -5.30 -15.32 5.23
CA LEU A 130 -4.68 -14.27 4.41
C LEU A 130 -3.17 -14.49 4.24
N PHE A 131 -2.48 -14.91 5.30
CA PHE A 131 -1.03 -15.05 5.29
C PHE A 131 -0.56 -16.23 4.43
N GLU A 132 -1.43 -17.20 4.14
CA GLU A 132 -1.10 -18.34 3.26
C GLU A 132 -0.90 -17.92 1.79
N HIS A 133 -1.42 -16.75 1.41
CA HIS A 133 -1.26 -16.18 0.06
C HIS A 133 0.10 -15.50 -0.14
N PHE A 134 0.76 -15.05 0.93
CA PHE A 134 2.05 -14.35 0.85
C PHE A 134 3.21 -15.33 0.98
N LYS A 135 3.64 -15.88 -0.15
CA LYS A 135 4.68 -16.93 -0.22
C LYS A 135 6.05 -16.37 -0.55
N LYS A 136 6.11 -15.22 -1.22
CA LYS A 136 7.34 -14.58 -1.69
C LYS A 136 7.65 -13.32 -0.90
N THR A 137 6.62 -12.61 -0.48
CA THR A 137 6.73 -11.29 0.13
C THR A 137 6.66 -11.37 1.65
N LYS A 138 7.50 -10.60 2.35
CA LYS A 138 7.44 -10.52 3.82
C LYS A 138 6.29 -9.62 4.24
N ILE A 139 5.50 -10.05 5.22
CA ILE A 139 4.46 -9.21 5.82
C ILE A 139 5.01 -8.44 7.02
N VAL A 140 4.80 -7.11 7.01
CA VAL A 140 4.97 -6.25 8.17
C VAL A 140 3.60 -6.06 8.82
N LEU A 141 3.35 -6.81 9.90
CA LEU A 141 2.04 -6.89 10.54
C LEU A 141 1.83 -5.72 11.51
N GLY A 142 0.82 -4.88 11.25
CA GLY A 142 0.45 -3.78 12.13
C GLY A 142 -0.29 -4.26 13.37
N VAL A 143 0.43 -4.45 14.48
CA VAL A 143 -0.10 -4.93 15.78
C VAL A 143 -0.38 -3.82 16.80
N VAL A 144 -0.30 -2.55 16.37
CA VAL A 144 -0.57 -1.37 17.21
C VAL A 144 -1.76 -0.60 16.65
N LYS A 145 -2.72 -0.26 17.53
CA LYS A 145 -3.88 0.57 17.23
C LYS A 145 -3.51 2.05 17.27
N VAL A 146 -2.91 2.53 16.19
CA VAL A 146 -2.45 3.93 16.03
C VAL A 146 -3.53 5.03 16.10
N ALA A 147 -4.79 4.64 16.24
CA ALA A 147 -5.95 5.53 16.30
C ALA A 147 -6.82 5.29 17.55
N SER A 148 -6.21 4.70 18.59
CA SER A 148 -6.83 4.52 19.90
C SER A 148 -5.95 5.13 20.99
N SER A 149 -6.56 5.76 21.99
CA SER A 149 -5.88 6.20 23.21
C SER A 149 -5.54 5.05 24.16
N GLN A 150 -6.09 3.85 23.92
CA GLN A 150 -5.84 2.67 24.74
C GLN A 150 -4.53 2.01 24.33
N MET A 151 -3.58 1.93 25.27
CA MET A 151 -2.31 1.24 25.09
C MET A 151 -2.51 -0.27 24.94
N GLU A 152 -1.71 -0.91 24.09
CA GLU A 152 -1.67 -2.37 23.97
C GLU A 152 -1.16 -3.05 25.25
N SER A 153 -1.71 -4.23 25.54
CA SER A 153 -1.17 -5.13 26.56
C SER A 153 0.04 -5.91 26.02
N VAL A 154 0.95 -6.29 26.92
CA VAL A 154 2.12 -7.15 26.63
C VAL A 154 1.79 -8.62 26.87
#